data_AF-A0A7J6VKL6-F1
#
_entry.id   AF-A0A7J6VKL6-F1
#
_cell.length_a   1.000
_cell.length_b   1.000
_cell.length_c   1.000
_cell.angle_alpha   90.00
_cell.angle_beta   90.00
_cell.angle_gamma   90.00
#
_symmetry.space_group_name_H-M   'P 1'
#
loop_
_entity.id
_entity.type
_entity.pdbx_description
1 polymer ?
#
loop_
_entity_poly.entity_id
_entity_poly.type
_entity_poly.pdbx_seq_one_letter_code
_entity_poly.pdbx_strand_id
1 'polypeptide(L)' 'WSDENAYNNTLLKLAGLFKKNFEVFLDYKIGTDNNLTEEIAAAGPIFRS' A
#
# COMPACT_ATOMS: atom_id res chain seq x y z
N TRP A 1 3.07 -21.54 1.70
CA TRP A 1 4.29 -21.58 2.54
C TRP A 1 4.12 -22.70 3.55
N SER A 2 5.20 -23.31 4.04
CA SER A 2 5.11 -24.36 5.06
C SER A 2 4.66 -23.83 6.43
N ASP A 3 4.93 -22.55 6.71
CA ASP A 3 4.44 -21.83 7.89
C ASP A 3 3.51 -20.69 7.42
N GLU A 4 2.21 -20.86 7.66
CA GLU A 4 1.17 -19.90 7.30
C GLU A 4 1.27 -18.61 8.13
N ASN A 5 1.68 -18.69 9.39
CA ASN A 5 1.83 -17.52 10.25
C ASN A 5 3.02 -16.67 9.81
N ALA A 6 4.15 -17.29 9.49
CA ALA A 6 5.31 -16.58 8.96
C ALA A 6 5.00 -15.91 7.61
N TYR A 7 4.19 -16.56 6.77
CA TYR A 7 3.71 -15.98 5.51
C TYR A 7 2.84 -14.75 5.75
N ASN A 8 1.82 -14.85 6.61
CA ASN A 8 0.93 -13.73 6.92
C ASN A 8 1.70 -12.55 7.54
N ASN A 9 2.63 -12.82 8.45
CA ASN A 9 3.52 -11.79 9.01
C ASN A 9 4.39 -11.11 7.94
N THR A 10 4.86 -11.88 6.94
CA THR A 10 5.62 -11.33 5.82
C THR A 10 4.75 -10.44 4.95
N LEU A 11 3.51 -10.83 4.65
CA LEU A 11 2.55 -10.01 3.91
C LEU A 11 2.25 -8.70 4.64
N LEU A 12 2.02 -8.75 5.95
CA LEU A 12 1.81 -7.55 6.78
C LEU A 12 3.00 -6.59 6.72
N LYS A 13 4.22 -7.13 6.84
CA LYS A 13 5.45 -6.34 6.73
C LYS A 13 5.61 -5.71 5.35
N LEU A 14 5.35 -6.47 4.28
CA LEU A 14 5.45 -5.99 2.91
C LEU A 14 4.43 -4.87 2.63
N ALA A 15 3.19 -5.03 3.09
CA ALA A 15 2.15 -4.02 2.98
C ALA A 15 2.53 -2.71 3.70
N GLY A 16 3.11 -2.83 4.90
CA GLY A 16 3.64 -1.67 5.64
C GLY A 16 4.77 -0.95 4.91
N LEU A 17 5.70 -1.69 4.30
CA LEU A 17 6.77 -1.12 3.48
C LEU A 17 6.22 -0.41 2.24
N PHE A 18 5.25 -1.01 1.55
CA PHE A 18 4.59 -0.39 0.40
C PHE A 18 3.92 0.93 0.79
N LYS A 19 3.10 0.93 1.85
CA LYS A 19 2.42 2.13 2.33
C LYS A 19 3.40 3.25 2.66
N LYS A 20 4.44 2.95 3.47
CA LYS A 20 5.46 3.94 3.86
C LYS A 20 6.18 4.53 2.65
N ASN A 21 6.50 3.70 1.66
CA ASN A 21 7.13 4.18 0.44
C ASN A 21 6.18 5.02 -0.43
N PHE A 22 4.88 4.71 -0.42
CA PHE A 22 3.89 5.40 -1.26
C PHE A 22 3.41 6.73 -0.68
N GLU A 23 3.48 6.91 0.65
CA GLU A 23 3.04 8.13 1.35
C GLU A 23 3.62 9.43 0.77
N VAL A 24 4.87 9.42 0.28
CA VAL A 24 5.52 10.61 -0.31
C VAL A 24 4.86 11.09 -1.61
N PHE A 25 4.10 10.21 -2.27
CA PHE A 25 3.42 10.54 -3.51
C PHE A 25 2.02 11.09 -3.27
N LEU A 26 1.44 10.94 -2.06
CA LEU A 26 0.07 11.37 -1.75
C LEU A 26 -0.18 12.87 -1.99
N ASP A 27 0.84 13.70 -1.77
CA ASP A 27 0.76 15.14 -2.00
C ASP A 27 1.15 15.55 -3.43
N TYR A 28 1.54 14.60 -4.27
CA TYR A 28 1.98 14.85 -5.64
C TYR A 28 0.78 14.93 -6.59
N LYS A 29 0.62 16.10 -7.23
CA LYS A 29 -0.42 16.36 -8.22
C LYS A 29 0.12 16.18 -9.64
N ILE A 30 -0.50 15.31 -10.42
CA ILE A 30 -0.13 15.07 -11.83
C ILE A 30 -1.17 15.74 -12.73
N GLY A 31 -0.77 16.84 -13.38
CA GLY A 31 -1.68 17.57 -14.27
C GLY A 31 -2.82 18.24 -13.49
N THR A 32 -4.02 18.29 -14.07
CA THR A 32 -5.22 18.89 -13.45
C THR A 32 -6.06 17.89 -12.65
N ASP A 33 -5.71 16.60 -12.71
CA ASP A 33 -6.42 15.55 -12.00
C ASP A 33 -5.71 15.28 -10.67
N ASN A 34 -6.45 15.47 -9.59
CA ASN A 34 -5.93 15.39 -8.23
C ASN A 34 -6.20 14.02 -7.60
N ASN A 35 -6.92 13.12 -8.29
CA ASN A 35 -7.51 11.93 -7.67
C ASN A 35 -6.74 10.63 -7.99
N LEU A 36 -5.91 10.62 -9.05
CA LEU A 36 -5.20 9.39 -9.47
C LEU A 36 -4.36 8.77 -8.34
N THR A 37 -3.65 9.60 -7.57
CA THR A 37 -2.83 9.13 -6.45
C THR A 37 -3.69 8.51 -5.34
N GLU A 38 -4.86 9.09 -5.07
CA GLU A 38 -5.82 8.57 -4.08
C GLU A 38 -6.43 7.23 -4.54
N GLU A 39 -6.74 7.11 -5.83
CA GLU A 39 -7.22 5.85 -6.44
C GLU A 39 -6.16 4.74 -6.34
N ILE A 40 -4.89 5.04 -6.62
CA ILE A 40 -3.78 4.09 -6.46
C ILE A 40 -3.62 3.69 -4.99
N ALA A 41 -3.70 4.66 -4.06
CA ALA A 41 -3.62 4.37 -2.63
C ALA A 41 -4.76 3.45 -2.17
N ALA A 42 -5.98 3.68 -2.64
CA ALA A 42 -7.16 2.87 -2.32
C ALA A 42 -7.08 1.44 -2.89
N ALA A 43 -6.41 1.25 -4.02
CA ALA A 43 -6.14 -0.05 -4.62
C ALA A 43 -4.93 -0.79 -4.01
N GLY A 44 -4.24 -0.17 -3.05
CA GLY A 44 -3.08 -0.73 -2.36
C GLY A 44 -3.40 -1.94 -1.46
N PRO A 45 -2.39 -2.48 -0.75
CA PRO A 45 -2.56 -3.66 0.09
C PRO A 45 -3.65 -3.48 1.17
N ILE A 46 -4.68 -4.32 1.14
CA ILE A 46 -5.79 -4.30 2.10
C ILE A 46 -5.46 -5.20 3.29
N PHE A 47 -5.37 -4.61 4.47
CA PHE A 47 -5.30 -5.35 5.72
C PHE A 47 -6.70 -5.85 6.09
N ARG A 48 -6.96 -7.14 5.94
CA ARG A 48 -8.12 -7.77 6.58
C ARG A 48 -7.70 -8.19 7.98
N SER A 49 -8.13 -7.40 8.97
CA SER A 49 -8.06 -7.77 10.40
C SER A 49 -9.04 -8.88 10.71
#